data_AF-A0A0R2A4C7-F1
#
_entry.id   AF-A0A0R2A4C7-F1
#
_cell.length_a   1.000
_cell.length_b   1.000
_cell.length_c   1.000
_cell.angle_alpha   90.00
_cell.angle_beta   90.00
_cell.angle_gamma   90.00
#
_symmetry.space_group_name_H-M   'P 1'
#
loop_
_entity.id
_entity.type
_entity.pdbx_description
1 polymer ?
#
loop_
_entity_poly.entity_id
_entity_poly.type
_entity_poly.pdbx_seq_one_letter_code
_entity_poly.pdbx_strand_id
1 'polypeptide(L)'
;MRKQYRENPAMDVYRGKSDSFYNKDGVSYASIKRSKRNRSGIIGVSYDEKTDRWLARLMFHGKYVLLKSFETFDEAAEARQQAEAKYLKKNRGTKQTSKN
;
A
#
# COMPACT_ATOMS: atom_id res chain seq x y z
N MET A 1 22.93 -9.03 -10.25
CA MET A 1 22.59 -9.26 -8.82
C MET A 1 23.88 -9.61 -8.07
N ARG A 2 24.23 -8.92 -6.98
CA ARG A 2 25.50 -9.16 -6.25
C ARG A 2 25.57 -10.57 -5.64
N LYS A 3 26.77 -11.15 -5.57
CA LYS A 3 27.06 -12.50 -5.03
C LYS A 3 26.46 -12.73 -3.64
N GLN A 4 26.56 -11.73 -2.76
CA GLN A 4 25.98 -11.73 -1.40
C GLN A 4 24.48 -12.04 -1.32
N TYR A 5 23.70 -11.76 -2.37
CA TYR A 5 22.25 -12.03 -2.38
C TYR A 5 21.91 -13.45 -2.83
N ARG A 6 22.78 -14.06 -3.66
CA ARG A 6 22.58 -15.43 -4.13
C ARG A 6 22.88 -16.47 -3.06
N GLU A 7 23.89 -16.17 -2.23
CA GLU A 7 24.42 -17.09 -1.22
C GLU A 7 23.81 -16.90 0.17
N ASN A 8 22.86 -15.97 0.34
CA ASN A 8 22.24 -15.73 1.63
C ASN A 8 21.09 -16.73 1.88
N PRO A 9 21.25 -17.72 2.77
CA PRO A 9 20.23 -18.74 3.02
C PRO A 9 18.95 -18.15 3.63
N ALA A 10 19.04 -17.01 4.34
CA ALA A 10 17.86 -16.34 4.88
C ALA A 10 16.93 -15.81 3.78
N MET A 11 17.46 -15.49 2.59
CA MET A 11 16.66 -15.04 1.45
C MET A 11 16.02 -16.20 0.68
N ASP A 12 16.62 -17.39 0.70
CA ASP A 12 16.10 -18.57 0.02
C ASP A 12 14.76 -19.02 0.61
N VAL A 13 14.60 -18.89 1.94
CA VAL A 13 13.37 -19.22 2.68
C VAL A 13 12.13 -18.47 2.17
N TYR A 14 12.31 -17.24 1.66
CA TYR A 14 11.22 -16.38 1.18
C TYR A 14 11.04 -16.43 -0.34
N ARG A 15 11.91 -17.15 -1.06
CA ARG A 15 11.84 -17.26 -2.52
C ARG A 15 10.53 -17.96 -2.92
N GLY A 16 9.71 -17.29 -3.73
CA GLY A 16 8.43 -17.81 -4.21
C GLY A 16 7.25 -17.70 -3.24
N LYS A 17 7.44 -17.22 -2.01
CA LYS A 17 6.36 -17.06 -1.01
C LYS A 17 5.66 -15.70 -1.15
N SER A 18 4.62 -15.64 -1.98
CA SER A 18 3.80 -14.44 -2.19
C SER A 18 3.03 -13.97 -0.95
N ASP A 19 2.74 -14.89 -0.02
CA ASP A 19 2.05 -14.57 1.23
C ASP A 19 2.84 -13.59 2.11
N SER A 20 4.16 -13.55 1.95
CA SER A 20 5.06 -12.64 2.67
C SER A 20 4.78 -11.16 2.40
N PHE A 21 4.01 -10.83 1.34
CA PHE A 21 3.66 -9.45 0.99
C PHE A 21 2.45 -8.90 1.77
N TYR A 22 1.75 -9.75 2.51
CA TYR A 22 0.55 -9.40 3.27
C TYR A 22 0.82 -9.52 4.77
N ASN A 23 0.08 -8.73 5.57
CA ASN A 23 0.02 -8.95 7.01
C ASN A 23 -0.95 -10.10 7.34
N LYS A 24 -1.03 -10.48 8.62
CA LYS A 24 -1.99 -11.48 9.13
C LYS A 24 -3.45 -11.17 8.79
N ASP A 25 -3.78 -9.90 8.58
CA ASP A 25 -5.12 -9.41 8.27
C ASP A 25 -5.38 -9.36 6.75
N GLY A 26 -4.46 -9.87 5.90
CA GLY A 26 -4.60 -9.88 4.45
C GLY A 26 -4.33 -8.53 3.75
N VAL A 27 -3.89 -7.52 4.49
CA VAL A 27 -3.54 -6.21 3.96
C VAL A 27 -2.11 -6.24 3.42
N SER A 28 -1.92 -5.78 2.18
CA SER A 28 -0.57 -5.66 1.62
C SER A 28 0.25 -4.61 2.38
N TYR A 29 1.52 -4.89 2.69
CA TYR A 29 2.43 -3.91 3.31
C TYR A 29 2.57 -2.63 2.49
N ALA A 30 2.43 -2.71 1.17
CA ALA A 30 2.43 -1.56 0.27
C ALA A 30 1.23 -0.63 0.47
N SER A 31 0.13 -1.13 1.07
CA SER A 31 -1.05 -0.35 1.43
C SER A 31 -0.96 0.27 2.84
N ILE A 32 0.03 -0.11 3.64
CA ILE A 32 0.20 0.36 5.03
C ILE A 32 1.36 1.37 5.12
N LYS A 33 2.49 1.06 4.46
CA LYS A 33 3.71 1.86 4.57
C LYS A 33 3.95 2.69 3.32
N ARG A 34 3.99 4.01 3.48
CA ARG A 34 4.30 4.94 2.39
C ARG A 34 5.74 4.76 1.92
N SER A 35 5.91 4.60 0.60
CA SER A 35 7.22 4.58 -0.05
C SER A 35 7.79 5.98 -0.19
N LYS A 36 9.12 6.13 -0.13
CA LYS A 36 9.81 7.41 -0.42
C LYS A 36 9.58 7.90 -1.86
N ARG A 37 9.19 7.00 -2.77
CA ARG A 37 8.86 7.32 -4.17
C ARG A 37 7.43 7.83 -4.36
N ASN A 38 6.62 7.86 -3.31
CA ASN A 38 5.25 8.36 -3.40
C ASN A 38 5.29 9.88 -3.55
N ARG A 39 4.77 10.38 -4.68
CA ARG A 39 4.71 11.82 -5.00
C ARG A 39 3.40 12.48 -4.57
N SER A 40 2.32 11.72 -4.43
CA SER A 40 0.96 12.20 -4.13
C SER A 40 0.69 12.42 -2.64
N GLY A 41 1.57 11.96 -1.75
CA GLY A 41 1.39 11.98 -0.30
C GLY A 41 0.51 10.85 0.25
N ILE A 42 -0.42 10.32 -0.56
CA ILE A 42 -1.42 9.31 -0.18
C ILE A 42 -1.08 7.95 -0.81
N ILE A 43 -1.11 6.90 0.02
CA ILE A 43 -0.82 5.53 -0.43
C ILE A 43 -1.95 5.05 -1.34
N GLY A 44 -1.58 4.50 -2.50
CA GLY A 44 -2.56 3.96 -3.44
C GLY A 44 -3.33 5.03 -4.23
N VAL A 45 -2.98 6.31 -4.11
CA VAL A 45 -3.47 7.38 -4.97
C VAL A 45 -2.33 7.85 -5.87
N SER A 46 -2.54 7.89 -7.17
CA SER A 46 -1.54 8.36 -8.14
C SER A 46 -2.21 9.05 -9.30
N TYR A 47 -1.58 10.12 -9.78
CA TYR A 47 -2.00 10.81 -11.00
C TYR A 47 -1.50 10.06 -12.25
N ASP A 48 -2.38 9.86 -13.22
CA ASP A 48 -2.09 9.32 -14.54
C ASP A 48 -2.08 10.45 -15.57
N GLU A 49 -0.87 10.79 -16.04
CA GLU A 49 -0.62 11.85 -17.02
C GLU A 49 -1.23 11.56 -18.40
N LYS A 50 -1.49 10.30 -18.74
CA LYS A 50 -2.05 9.94 -20.06
C LYS A 50 -3.54 10.21 -20.15
N THR A 51 -4.26 9.95 -19.07
CA THR A 51 -5.71 10.11 -19.00
C THR A 51 -6.13 11.41 -18.32
N ASP A 52 -5.17 12.14 -17.74
CA ASP A 52 -5.41 13.31 -16.88
C ASP A 52 -6.37 12.99 -15.73
N ARG A 53 -6.13 11.86 -15.05
CA ARG A 53 -7.03 11.37 -13.99
C ARG A 53 -6.27 10.87 -12.77
N TRP A 54 -6.93 10.92 -11.63
CA TRP A 54 -6.44 10.41 -10.36
C TRP A 54 -6.90 8.98 -10.13
N LEU A 55 -5.97 8.03 -10.12
CA LEU A 55 -6.26 6.63 -9.84
C LEU A 55 -6.14 6.37 -8.33
N ALA A 56 -7.21 5.82 -7.74
CA ALA A 56 -7.20 5.27 -6.38
C ALA A 56 -7.29 3.74 -6.42
N ARG A 57 -6.44 3.07 -5.64
CA ARG A 57 -6.43 1.61 -5.52
C ARG A 57 -6.21 1.14 -4.10
N LEU A 58 -6.82 0.02 -3.72
CA LEU A 58 -6.59 -0.71 -2.48
C LEU A 58 -6.69 -2.22 -2.73
N MET A 59 -5.68 -2.97 -2.28
CA MET A 59 -5.68 -4.43 -2.31
C MET A 59 -5.92 -4.99 -0.91
N PHE A 60 -6.81 -5.98 -0.81
CA PHE A 60 -7.14 -6.71 0.40
C PHE A 60 -7.29 -8.20 0.06
N HIS A 61 -6.59 -9.08 0.78
CA HIS A 61 -6.47 -10.51 0.48
C HIS A 61 -6.18 -10.81 -1.00
N GLY A 62 -5.22 -10.08 -1.59
CA GLY A 62 -4.83 -10.27 -2.99
C GLY A 62 -5.82 -9.79 -4.05
N LYS A 63 -6.96 -9.20 -3.66
CA LYS A 63 -7.96 -8.66 -4.59
C LYS A 63 -8.06 -7.14 -4.47
N TYR A 64 -8.32 -6.48 -5.59
CA TYR A 64 -8.63 -5.05 -5.57
C TYR A 64 -10.03 -4.83 -5.00
N VAL A 65 -10.11 -4.14 -3.87
CA VAL A 65 -11.37 -3.67 -3.28
C VAL A 65 -11.68 -2.23 -3.66
N LEU A 66 -10.65 -1.51 -4.13
CA LEU A 66 -10.76 -0.22 -4.80
C LEU A 66 -9.83 -0.26 -6.02
N LEU A 67 -10.36 0.10 -7.18
CA LEU A 67 -9.63 0.32 -8.43
C LEU A 67 -10.48 1.24 -9.31
N LYS A 68 -10.39 2.55 -9.08
CA LYS A 68 -11.20 3.55 -9.78
C LYS A 68 -10.38 4.79 -10.11
N SER A 69 -10.71 5.44 -11.23
CA SER A 69 -10.16 6.73 -11.63
C SER A 69 -11.17 7.86 -11.37
N PHE A 70 -10.65 8.99 -10.94
CA PHE A 70 -11.39 10.19 -10.54
C PHE A 70 -10.85 11.40 -11.30
N GLU A 71 -11.62 12.47 -11.35
CA GLU A 71 -11.21 13.71 -12.03
C GLU A 71 -10.32 14.54 -11.11
N THR A 72 -10.59 14.52 -9.81
CA THR A 72 -9.86 15.32 -8.82
C THR A 72 -9.05 14.45 -7.85
N PHE A 73 -8.01 15.06 -7.28
CA PHE A 73 -7.21 14.44 -6.23
C PHE A 73 -8.05 14.12 -5.00
N ASP A 74 -8.92 15.05 -4.62
CA ASP A 74 -9.73 14.96 -3.40
C ASP A 74 -10.72 13.80 -3.47
N GLU A 75 -11.37 13.59 -4.62
CA GLU A 75 -12.24 12.42 -4.83
C GLU A 75 -11.48 11.10 -4.71
N ALA A 76 -10.28 11.02 -5.31
CA ALA A 76 -9.45 9.84 -5.23
C ALA A 76 -8.96 9.58 -3.79
N ALA A 77 -8.61 10.65 -3.06
CA ALA A 77 -8.21 10.62 -1.67
C ALA A 77 -9.36 10.15 -0.76
N GLU A 78 -10.56 10.68 -0.97
CA GLU A 78 -11.75 10.33 -0.21
C GLU A 78 -12.14 8.87 -0.47
N ALA A 79 -12.21 8.45 -1.74
CA ALA A 79 -12.51 7.07 -2.09
C ALA A 79 -11.49 6.10 -1.47
N ARG A 80 -10.21 6.49 -1.43
CA ARG A 80 -9.17 5.74 -0.73
C ARG A 80 -9.44 5.68 0.77
N GLN A 81 -9.73 6.80 1.43
CA GLN A 81 -10.02 6.85 2.87
C GLN A 81 -11.24 6.01 3.25
N GLN A 82 -12.31 6.07 2.46
CA GLN A 82 -13.52 5.27 2.65
C GLN A 82 -13.21 3.77 2.53
N ALA A 83 -12.41 3.37 1.53
CA ALA A 83 -11.97 1.99 1.38
C ALA A 83 -11.09 1.53 2.55
N GLU A 84 -10.20 2.40 3.03
CA GLU A 84 -9.39 2.10 4.22
C GLU A 84 -10.26 1.89 5.46
N ALA A 85 -11.24 2.77 5.70
CA ALA A 85 -12.17 2.63 6.82
C ALA A 85 -12.97 1.33 6.76
N LYS A 86 -13.33 0.87 5.56
CA LYS A 86 -14.11 -0.35 5.34
C LYS A 86 -13.28 -1.63 5.48
N TYR A 87 -12.07 -1.66 4.92
CA TYR A 87 -11.28 -2.90 4.76
C TYR A 87 -10.10 -3.00 5.72
N LEU A 88 -9.43 -1.89 6.03
CA LEU A 88 -8.40 -1.88 7.06
C LEU A 88 -9.07 -1.57 8.40
N LYS A 89 -9.53 -2.61 9.11
CA LYS A 89 -9.92 -2.46 10.51
C LYS A 89 -8.74 -1.83 11.25
N LYS A 90 -8.94 -0.60 11.74
CA LYS A 90 -7.93 0.21 12.40
C LYS A 90 -7.53 -0.51 13.69
N ASN A 91 -6.52 -1.36 13.65
CA ASN A 91 -5.71 -1.63 14.84
C ASN A 91 -5.00 -0.32 15.13
N ARG A 92 -5.68 0.56 15.89
CA ARG A 92 -5.13 1.80 16.45
C ARG A 92 -4.02 1.41 17.43
N GLY A 93 -2.87 1.00 16.90
CA GLY A 93 -1.62 1.05 17.64
C GLY A 93 -1.23 2.51 17.77
N THR A 94 -1.82 3.18 18.76
CA THR A 94 -1.39 4.49 19.25
C THR A 94 0.11 4.43 19.55
N LYS A 95 0.92 5.10 18.73
CA LYS A 95 2.17 5.70 19.19
C LYS A 95 2.26 7.10 18.61
N GLN A 96 1.46 8.00 19.18
CA GLN A 96 1.83 9.41 19.22
C GLN A 96 3.03 9.49 20.17
N THR A 97 4.25 9.43 19.63
CA THR A 97 5.43 9.87 20.39
C THR A 97 5.40 11.39 20.43
N SER A 98 4.75 11.94 21.46
CA SER A 98 5.11 13.26 21.97
C SER A 98 6.55 13.17 22.46
N LYS A 99 7.44 13.98 21.90
CA LYS A 99 8.78 14.17 22.44
C LYS A 99 8.77 15.55 23.09
N ASN A 100 8.89 15.54 24.43
CA ASN A 100 9.15 16.70 25.27
C ASN A 100 10.39 17.48 24.81
#